data_AF-A0A916V921-F1
#
_entry.id   AF-A0A916V921-F1
#
_cell.length_a   1.000
_cell.length_b   1.000
_cell.length_c   1.000
_cell.angle_alpha   90.00
_cell.angle_beta   90.00
_cell.angle_gamma   90.00
#
_symmetry.space_group_name_H-M   'P 1'
#
loop_
_entity.id
_entity.type
_entity.pdbx_description
1 polymer ?
#
loop_
_entity_poly.entity_id
_entity_poly.type
_entity_poly.pdbx_seq_one_letter_code
_entity_poly.pdbx_strand_id
1 'polypeptide(L)' 'MTVTLINQTYTFDEYLAMEEIATEKNEYKNGEIIGMTGGTTDHNKIALNFATNLKFALKKQKYNIFIG' A
#
# COMPACT_ATOMS: atom_id res chain seq x y z
N MET A 1 30.89 -16.03 4.18
CA MET A 1 30.15 -15.88 2.90
C MET A 1 29.58 -14.47 2.89
N THR A 2 30.04 -13.62 1.98
CA THR A 2 29.53 -12.25 1.84
C THR A 2 28.29 -12.30 0.95
N VAL A 3 27.11 -12.03 1.51
CA VAL A 3 25.89 -11.82 0.72
C VAL A 3 26.03 -10.45 0.07
N THR A 4 26.25 -10.43 -1.24
CA THR A 4 26.15 -9.21 -2.04
C THR A 4 24.68 -8.81 -2.08
N LEU A 5 24.29 -7.79 -1.31
CA LEU A 5 22.98 -7.17 -1.40
C LEU A 5 22.91 -6.39 -2.72
N ILE A 6 22.46 -7.05 -3.78
CA ILE A 6 22.12 -6.37 -5.03
C ILE A 6 20.85 -5.57 -4.73
N ASN A 7 20.98 -4.25 -4.54
CA ASN A 7 19.81 -3.38 -4.38
C ASN A 7 19.18 -3.22 -5.78
N GLN A 8 18.30 -4.15 -6.12
CA GLN A 8 17.61 -4.13 -7.40
C GLN A 8 16.60 -2.98 -7.40
N THR A 9 16.85 -1.98 -8.25
CA THR A 9 15.95 -0.85 -8.44
C THR A 9 14.96 -1.20 -9.54
N TYR A 10 13.68 -1.16 -9.21
CA TYR A 10 12.58 -1.36 -10.14
C TYR A 10 12.06 -0.03 -10.66
N THR A 11 11.64 0.01 -11.91
CA THR A 11 10.79 1.08 -12.40
C THR A 11 9.36 0.91 -11.87
N PHE A 12 8.57 1.98 -11.93
CA PHE A 12 7.17 1.92 -11.49
C PHE A 12 6.33 0.95 -12.35
N ASP A 13 6.59 0.88 -13.66
CA ASP A 13 5.86 -0.01 -14.57
C ASP A 13 6.19 -1.49 -14.30
N GLU A 14 7.46 -1.81 -13.99
CA GLU A 14 7.86 -3.15 -13.57
C GLU A 14 7.20 -3.57 -12.25
N TYR A 15 7.11 -2.64 -11.29
CA TYR A 15 6.37 -2.87 -10.06
C TYR A 15 4.89 -3.16 -10.34
N LEU A 16 4.23 -2.39 -11.21
CA LEU A 16 2.82 -2.62 -11.54
C LEU A 16 2.59 -3.99 -12.19
N ALA A 17 3.44 -4.38 -13.12
CA ALA A 17 3.35 -5.70 -13.77
C ALA A 17 3.58 -6.84 -12.76
N MET A 18 4.48 -6.64 -11.79
CA MET A 18 4.71 -7.61 -10.71
C MET A 18 3.51 -7.68 -9.77
N GLU A 19 2.94 -6.53 -9.37
CA GLU A 19 1.82 -6.45 -8.43
C GLU A 19 0.53 -7.06 -9.01
N GLU A 20 0.33 -7.01 -10.34
CA GLU A 20 -0.83 -7.63 -11.02
C GLU A 20 -0.92 -9.15 -10.81
N ILE A 21 0.23 -9.82 -10.66
CA ILE A 21 0.32 -11.28 -10.46
C ILE A 21 0.72 -11.66 -9.02
N ALA A 22 0.94 -10.68 -8.14
CA ALA A 22 1.38 -10.92 -6.78
C ALA A 22 0.25 -11.52 -5.93
N THR A 23 0.59 -12.51 -5.10
CA THR A 23 -0.36 -13.11 -4.14
C THR A 23 -0.49 -12.27 -2.86
N GLU A 24 0.54 -11.49 -2.55
CA GLU A 24 0.63 -10.60 -1.40
C GLU A 24 0.88 -9.18 -1.88
N LYS A 25 0.34 -8.19 -1.18
CA LYS A 25 0.50 -6.78 -1.55
C LYS A 25 1.91 -6.26 -1.22
N ASN A 26 2.42 -5.39 -2.08
CA ASN A 26 3.72 -4.73 -1.88
C ASN A 26 3.61 -3.20 -1.97
N GLU A 27 4.58 -2.52 -1.40
CA GLU A 27 4.76 -1.08 -1.50
C GLU A 27 5.98 -0.76 -2.34
N TYR A 28 5.79 0.08 -3.37
CA TYR A 28 6.89 0.68 -4.12
C TYR A 28 7.42 1.92 -3.42
N LYS A 29 8.71 1.94 -3.06
CA LYS A 29 9.41 3.08 -2.45
C LYS A 29 10.72 3.37 -3.16
N ASN A 30 10.72 4.39 -4.01
CA ASN A 30 11.93 4.86 -4.73
C ASN A 30 12.70 3.74 -5.46
N GLY A 31 11.97 2.81 -6.07
CA GLY A 31 12.56 1.67 -6.79
C GLY A 31 12.76 0.42 -5.94
N GLU A 32 12.46 0.47 -4.64
CA GLU A 32 12.41 -0.71 -3.79
C GLU A 32 10.99 -1.25 -3.71
N ILE A 33 10.86 -2.56 -3.62
CA ILE A 33 9.59 -3.26 -3.43
C ILE A 33 9.61 -3.86 -2.03
N ILE A 34 8.69 -3.41 -1.18
CA ILE A 34 8.63 -3.79 0.24
C ILE A 34 7.31 -4.51 0.47
N GLY A 35 7.38 -5.76 0.95
CA GLY A 35 6.17 -6.51 1.30
C GLY A 35 5.34 -5.76 2.34
N MET A 36 4.05 -5.57 2.06
CA MET A 36 3.14 -5.00 3.05
C MET A 36 2.90 -6.02 4.15
N THR A 37 2.93 -5.58 5.40
CA THR A 37 2.35 -6.38 6.46
C THR A 37 0.85 -6.42 6.23
N GLY A 38 0.30 -7.61 5.97
CA GLY A 38 -1.13 -7.79 5.79
C GLY A 38 -1.95 -7.16 6.92
N GLY A 39 -3.15 -6.67 6.59
CA GLY A 39 -4.05 -6.11 7.59
C GLY A 39 -4.65 -7.20 8.47
N THR A 40 -4.47 -7.12 9.78
CA THR A 40 -5.28 -7.93 10.71
C THR A 40 -6.73 -7.43 10.70
N THR A 41 -7.68 -8.26 11.10
CA THR A 41 -9.09 -7.85 11.23
C THR A 41 -9.24 -6.60 12.10
N ASP A 42 -8.46 -6.48 13.17
CA ASP A 42 -8.53 -5.31 14.06
C ASP A 42 -7.89 -4.07 13.46
N HIS A 43 -6.80 -4.22 12.70
CA HIS A 43 -6.25 -3.12 11.89
C HIS A 43 -7.31 -2.59 10.91
N ASN A 44 -8.00 -3.50 10.21
CA ASN A 44 -9.04 -3.12 9.25
C ASN A 44 -10.22 -2.40 9.91
N LYS A 45 -10.65 -2.82 11.11
CA LYS A 45 -11.69 -2.11 11.87
C LYS A 45 -11.28 -0.68 12.20
N ILE A 46 -10.04 -0.48 12.67
CA ILE A 46 -9.53 0.86 13.01
C ILE A 46 -9.49 1.74 11.76
N ALA A 47 -8.93 1.22 10.65
CA ALA A 47 -8.83 1.94 9.40
C ALA A 47 -10.20 2.31 8.82
N LEU A 48 -11.18 1.37 8.86
CA LEU A 48 -12.55 1.60 8.41
C LEU A 48 -13.27 2.65 9.26
N ASN A 49 -13.14 2.58 10.58
CA ASN A 49 -13.74 3.56 11.48
C ASN A 49 -13.19 4.96 11.19
N PHE A 50 -11.87 5.08 11.00
CA PHE A 50 -11.24 6.34 10.65
C PHE A 50 -11.73 6.87 9.31
N ALA A 51 -11.68 6.07 8.24
CA ALA A 51 -12.11 6.47 6.90
C ALA A 51 -13.59 6.90 6.87
N THR A 52 -14.45 6.19 7.61
CA THR A 52 -15.87 6.49 7.73
C THR A 52 -16.09 7.85 8.40
N ASN A 53 -15.43 8.10 9.54
CA ASN A 53 -15.54 9.38 10.24
C ASN A 53 -14.98 10.53 9.40
N LEU A 54 -13.84 10.33 8.73
CA LEU A 54 -13.25 11.33 7.84
C LEU A 54 -14.19 11.67 6.67
N LYS A 55 -14.81 10.66 6.06
CA LYS A 55 -15.79 10.83 4.97
C LYS A 55 -17.00 11.64 5.44
N PHE A 56 -17.50 11.40 6.65
CA PHE A 56 -18.60 12.19 7.20
C PHE A 56 -18.19 13.62 7.53
N ALA A 57 -17.01 13.82 8.12
CA ALA A 57 -16.49 15.15 8.45
C ALA A 57 -16.27 16.02 7.22
N LEU A 58 -15.84 15.42 6.11
CA LEU A 58 -15.58 16.11 4.83
C LEU A 58 -16.78 16.08 3.87
N LYS A 59 -17.97 15.67 4.34
CA LYS A 59 -19.16 15.61 3.51
C LYS A 59 -19.47 16.99 2.91
N LYS A 60 -19.79 17.02 1.61
CA LYS A 60 -20.04 18.23 0.78
C LYS A 60 -18.81 19.09 0.47
N GLN A 61 -17.62 18.70 0.93
CA GLN A 61 -16.37 19.32 0.49
C GLN A 61 -15.91 18.70 -0.83
N LYS A 62 -15.05 19.40 -1.56
CA LYS A 62 -14.50 18.95 -2.85
C LYS A 62 -13.32 17.98 -2.64
N TYR A 63 -13.48 16.99 -1.78
CA TYR A 63 -12.46 15.98 -1.47
C TYR A 63 -12.98 14.57 -1.75
N ASN A 64 -12.14 13.76 -2.38
CA ASN A 64 -12.37 12.33 -2.57
C ASN A 64 -11.55 11.57 -1.52
N ILE A 65 -12.18 10.61 -0.85
CA ILE A 65 -11.54 9.82 0.21
C ILE A 65 -11.40 8.38 -0.28
N PHE A 66 -10.18 7.85 -0.17
CA PHE A 66 -9.83 6.50 -0.59
C PHE A 66 -9.20 5.74 0.59
N ILE A 67 -9.48 4.45 0.66
CA ILE A 67 -8.87 3.50 1.60
C ILE A 67 -8.77 2.16 0.84
N GLY A 68 -7.68 1.41 1.04
CA GLY A 68 -7.38 0.17 0.31
C GLY A 68 -6.92 -0.96 1.21
#